data_AF-A0A965YSR6-F1
#
_entry.id   AF-A0A965YSR6-F1
#
_cell.length_a   1.000
_cell.length_b   1.000
_cell.length_c   1.000
_cell.angle_alpha   90.00
_cell.angle_beta   90.00
_cell.angle_gamma   90.00
#
_symmetry.space_group_name_H-M   'P 1'
#
loop_
_entity.id
_entity.type
_entity.pdbx_description
1 polymer ?
#
loop_
_entity_poly.entity_id
_entity_poly.type
_entity_poly.pdbx_seq_one_letter_code
_entity_poly.pdbx_strand_id
1 'polypeptide(L)'
;MQKYNNNSKVIIGLDHGYGNMKTAHRVFRSGVEYSEQEPIVSTNYVKYKNGYYVIGESHLVYQGKKTESNDFLILTMAALAEELKFRGLHDANVILAVGLPLAWAKSQSSDFKKYLMQSTELNYDYRKEHYHVHLCGAEIFPQGFAAICNKGTMQGIIMNCLMTLWNDTMPNKHGKIEKWMITMSIFDKEIRRIYFMK
;
A
#
# COMPACT_ATOMS: atom_id res chain seq x y z
N MET A 1 -15.36 -18.48 11.50
CA MET A 1 -14.05 -17.79 11.58
C MET A 1 -12.99 -18.75 11.03
N GLN A 2 -12.39 -18.44 9.88
CA GLN A 2 -11.23 -19.18 9.40
C GLN A 2 -10.06 -18.88 10.34
N LYS A 3 -9.55 -19.91 11.02
CA LYS A 3 -8.30 -19.82 11.79
C LYS A 3 -7.15 -19.75 10.79
N TYR A 4 -6.66 -18.55 10.50
CA TYR A 4 -5.41 -18.39 9.76
C TYR A 4 -4.26 -18.94 10.62
N ASN A 5 -3.43 -19.77 10.01
CA ASN A 5 -2.31 -20.42 10.69
C ASN A 5 -1.18 -19.39 10.81
N ASN A 6 -0.59 -19.19 12.00
CA ASN A 6 0.44 -18.16 12.23
C ASN A 6 1.68 -18.32 11.32
N ASN A 7 1.91 -19.48 10.71
CA ASN A 7 2.97 -19.68 9.72
C ASN A 7 2.62 -19.28 8.27
N SER A 8 1.37 -18.92 7.99
CA SER A 8 0.95 -18.53 6.64
C SER A 8 1.31 -17.06 6.36
N LYS A 9 2.09 -16.83 5.32
CA LYS A 9 2.44 -15.49 4.85
C LYS A 9 1.32 -14.94 3.98
N VAL A 10 0.87 -13.73 4.25
CA VAL A 10 -0.13 -13.01 3.46
C VAL A 10 0.59 -12.04 2.53
N ILE A 11 0.31 -12.09 1.23
CA ILE A 11 0.74 -11.04 0.31
C ILE A 11 -0.27 -9.90 0.37
N ILE A 12 0.23 -8.67 0.48
CA ILE A 12 -0.58 -7.45 0.43
C ILE A 12 0.00 -6.51 -0.63
N GLY A 13 -0.83 -6.19 -1.63
CA GLY A 13 -0.51 -5.27 -2.71
C GLY A 13 -0.86 -3.82 -2.36
N LEU A 14 0.10 -2.91 -2.50
CA LEU A 14 -0.04 -1.48 -2.19
C LEU A 14 0.39 -0.61 -3.37
N ASP A 15 -0.41 0.40 -3.73
CA ASP A 15 -0.05 1.45 -4.70
C ASP A 15 0.17 2.77 -3.98
N HIS A 16 1.43 3.16 -3.80
CA HIS A 16 1.82 4.38 -3.08
C HIS A 16 1.75 5.60 -4.00
N GLY A 17 0.55 6.13 -4.26
CA GLY A 17 0.39 7.40 -4.96
C GLY A 17 0.64 8.60 -4.04
N TYR A 18 1.09 9.74 -4.59
CA TYR A 18 1.17 11.00 -3.83
C TYR A 18 -0.21 11.58 -3.53
N GLY A 19 -1.18 11.43 -4.44
CA GLY A 19 -2.57 11.82 -4.18
C GLY A 19 -3.33 10.80 -3.34
N ASN A 20 -3.21 9.51 -3.69
CA ASN A 20 -3.96 8.43 -3.05
C ASN A 20 -3.13 7.17 -2.85
N MET A 21 -3.25 6.59 -1.67
CA MET A 21 -2.91 5.21 -1.35
C MET A 21 -4.02 4.29 -1.83
N LYS A 22 -3.65 3.18 -2.45
CA LYS A 22 -4.62 2.17 -2.88
C LYS A 22 -4.19 0.78 -2.48
N THR A 23 -5.18 -0.03 -2.14
CA THR A 23 -5.07 -1.46 -1.87
C THR A 23 -6.09 -2.21 -2.72
N ALA A 24 -6.21 -3.52 -2.56
CA ALA A 24 -7.24 -4.30 -3.24
C ALA A 24 -8.67 -3.92 -2.78
N HIS A 25 -8.84 -3.51 -1.52
CA HIS A 25 -10.16 -3.29 -0.90
C HIS A 25 -10.41 -1.84 -0.47
N ARG A 26 -9.42 -0.94 -0.53
CA ARG A 26 -9.56 0.47 -0.11
C ARG A 26 -8.77 1.43 -0.99
N VAL A 27 -9.30 2.64 -1.14
CA VAL A 27 -8.58 3.82 -1.63
C VAL A 27 -8.72 4.92 -0.60
N PHE A 28 -7.62 5.55 -0.21
CA PHE A 28 -7.63 6.69 0.70
C PHE A 28 -6.56 7.72 0.31
N ARG A 29 -6.79 8.99 0.68
CA ARG A 29 -5.86 10.09 0.39
C ARG A 29 -4.55 9.88 1.13
N SER A 30 -3.43 10.24 0.50
CA SER A 30 -2.09 10.04 1.07
C SER A 30 -1.65 11.11 2.08
N GLY A 31 -2.54 12.04 2.47
CA GLY A 31 -2.20 13.05 3.48
C GLY A 31 -1.90 12.43 4.84
N VAL A 32 -0.87 12.95 5.50
CA VAL A 32 -0.48 12.57 6.86
C VAL A 32 -0.27 13.85 7.66
N GLU A 33 -0.87 13.93 8.84
CA GLU A 33 -0.65 15.02 9.79
C GLU A 33 -0.27 14.44 11.16
N TYR A 34 0.82 14.94 11.74
CA TYR A 34 1.38 14.46 13.00
C TYR A 34 0.87 15.28 14.19
N SER A 35 0.59 14.59 15.29
CA SER A 35 0.30 15.16 16.61
C SER A 35 0.92 14.30 17.71
N GLU A 36 1.36 14.95 18.79
CA GLU A 36 1.79 14.26 20.01
C GLU A 36 0.60 13.78 20.85
N GLN A 37 -0.54 14.45 20.72
CA GLN A 37 -1.77 14.15 21.47
C GLN A 37 -2.77 13.41 20.60
N GLU A 38 -3.61 12.59 21.23
CA GLU A 38 -4.69 11.89 20.53
C GLU A 38 -5.63 12.91 19.86
N PRO A 39 -5.91 12.78 18.55
CA PRO A 39 -6.84 13.68 17.88
C PRO A 39 -8.25 13.59 18.49
N ILE A 40 -8.83 14.76 18.82
CA ILE A 40 -10.18 14.84 19.41
C ILE A 40 -11.25 14.59 18.35
N VAL A 41 -11.05 15.15 17.14
CA VAL A 41 -12.07 15.15 16.07
C VAL A 41 -11.87 13.97 15.13
N SER A 42 -10.63 13.67 14.74
CA SER A 42 -10.36 12.60 13.77
C SER A 42 -10.36 11.24 14.44
N THR A 43 -11.03 10.28 13.80
CA THR A 43 -10.98 8.86 14.17
C THR A 43 -10.11 8.05 13.20
N ASN A 44 -9.62 8.67 12.12
CA ASN A 44 -8.86 8.03 11.07
C ASN A 44 -7.36 8.26 11.23
N TYR A 45 -6.79 7.74 12.31
CA TYR A 45 -5.37 7.91 12.61
C TYR A 45 -4.66 6.58 12.85
N VAL A 46 -3.34 6.61 12.65
CA VAL A 46 -2.39 5.58 13.10
C VAL A 46 -1.72 6.09 14.38
N LYS A 47 -1.70 5.29 15.44
CA LYS A 47 -0.85 5.52 16.61
C LYS A 47 0.37 4.61 16.50
N TYR A 48 1.55 5.21 16.40
CA TYR A 48 2.79 4.47 16.25
C TYR A 48 3.89 5.14 17.07
N LYS A 49 4.63 4.35 17.86
CA LYS A 49 5.57 4.85 18.87
C LYS A 49 4.85 5.85 19.80
N ASN A 50 5.36 7.08 19.89
CA ASN A 50 4.84 8.13 20.77
C ASN A 50 4.01 9.18 20.01
N GLY A 51 3.54 8.86 18.79
CA GLY A 51 2.87 9.81 17.91
C GLY A 51 1.53 9.34 17.39
N TYR A 52 0.67 10.30 17.05
CA TYR A 52 -0.59 10.12 16.35
C TYR A 52 -0.50 10.73 14.96
N TYR A 53 -0.93 9.97 13.96
CA TYR A 53 -0.82 10.34 12.56
C TYR A 53 -2.21 10.29 11.90
N VAL A 54 -2.83 11.43 11.68
CA VAL A 54 -4.14 11.53 11.01
C VAL A 54 -3.95 11.29 9.51
N ILE A 55 -4.80 10.43 8.95
CA ILE A 55 -4.68 9.96 7.57
C ILE A 55 -5.78 10.55 6.69
N GLY A 56 -5.38 11.10 5.54
CA GLY A 56 -6.28 11.42 4.44
C GLY A 56 -7.17 12.65 4.60
N GLU A 57 -7.04 13.39 5.71
CA GLU A 57 -7.73 14.67 5.91
C GLU A 57 -7.00 15.83 5.19
N SER A 58 -5.70 15.70 4.99
CA SER A 58 -4.85 16.62 4.23
C SER A 58 -4.40 16.03 2.89
N HIS A 59 -3.59 16.78 2.13
CA HIS A 59 -2.87 16.30 0.96
C HIS A 59 -1.39 16.09 1.32
N LEU A 60 -0.79 15.01 0.82
CA LEU A 60 0.65 14.85 0.92
C LEU A 60 1.32 15.89 0.01
N VAL A 61 2.09 16.79 0.60
CA VAL A 61 2.91 17.73 -0.17
C VAL A 61 3.99 16.92 -0.89
N TYR A 62 4.15 17.14 -2.19
CA TYR A 62 5.18 16.46 -2.96
C TYR A 62 6.58 16.88 -2.46
N GLN A 63 7.30 15.92 -1.87
CA GLN A 63 8.63 16.15 -1.29
C GLN A 63 9.79 15.76 -2.24
N GLY A 64 9.52 15.37 -3.49
CA GLY A 64 10.59 15.00 -4.45
C GLY A 64 11.30 13.67 -4.19
N LYS A 65 11.27 13.12 -2.97
CA LYS A 65 11.60 11.72 -2.65
C LYS A 65 10.61 11.15 -1.62
N LYS A 66 10.27 9.87 -1.74
CA LYS A 66 9.29 9.19 -0.85
C LYS A 66 9.88 8.76 0.50
N THR A 67 11.18 8.90 0.67
CA THR A 67 11.93 8.40 1.83
C THR A 67 12.38 9.52 2.76
N GLU A 68 11.99 10.77 2.48
CA GLU A 68 12.42 11.94 3.27
C GLU A 68 11.65 12.09 4.57
N SER A 69 10.45 11.52 4.66
CA SER A 69 9.62 11.50 5.86
C SER A 69 9.17 10.07 6.20
N ASN A 70 8.56 9.90 7.38
CA ASN A 70 7.91 8.66 7.76
C ASN A 70 6.51 8.49 7.13
N ASP A 71 6.04 9.44 6.32
CA ASP A 71 4.65 9.48 5.86
C ASP A 71 4.27 8.21 5.10
N PHE A 72 5.12 7.75 4.16
CA PHE A 72 4.82 6.53 3.41
C PHE A 72 4.90 5.26 4.26
N LEU A 73 5.69 5.22 5.33
CA LEU A 73 5.64 4.12 6.30
C LEU A 73 4.32 4.13 7.07
N ILE A 74 3.88 5.29 7.55
CA ILE A 74 2.60 5.44 8.26
C ILE A 74 1.43 5.08 7.33
N LEU A 75 1.45 5.55 6.08
CA LEU A 75 0.45 5.20 5.07
C LEU A 75 0.46 3.68 4.76
N THR A 76 1.63 3.05 4.80
CA THR A 76 1.76 1.59 4.67
C THR A 76 1.07 0.88 5.83
N MET A 77 1.25 1.33 7.07
CA MET A 77 0.55 0.79 8.25
C MET A 77 -0.97 0.95 8.12
N ALA A 78 -1.46 2.12 7.73
CA ALA A 78 -2.90 2.33 7.52
C ALA A 78 -3.46 1.39 6.43
N ALA A 79 -2.73 1.21 5.33
CA ALA A 79 -3.12 0.33 4.24
C ALA A 79 -3.11 -1.16 4.64
N LEU A 80 -2.11 -1.58 5.41
CA LEU A 80 -2.03 -2.92 5.99
C LEU A 80 -3.22 -3.19 6.91
N ALA A 81 -3.56 -2.25 7.81
CA ALA A 81 -4.70 -2.40 8.70
C ALA A 81 -6.04 -2.51 7.94
N GLU A 82 -6.26 -1.71 6.88
CA GLU A 82 -7.46 -1.83 6.05
C GLU A 82 -7.58 -3.22 5.38
N GLU A 83 -6.47 -3.76 4.88
CA GLU A 83 -6.43 -5.07 4.24
C GLU A 83 -6.56 -6.24 5.25
N LEU A 84 -5.95 -6.12 6.42
CA LEU A 84 -6.05 -7.11 7.49
C LEU A 84 -7.45 -7.12 8.11
N LYS A 85 -8.03 -5.93 8.35
CA LYS A 85 -9.42 -5.79 8.80
C LYS A 85 -10.41 -6.42 7.84
N PHE A 86 -10.24 -6.20 6.53
CA PHE A 86 -11.06 -6.87 5.51
C PHE A 86 -10.98 -8.40 5.59
N ARG A 87 -9.81 -8.95 5.94
CA ARG A 87 -9.57 -10.39 6.12
C ARG A 87 -9.96 -10.90 7.53
N GLY A 88 -10.39 -10.02 8.43
CA GLY A 88 -10.68 -10.35 9.83
C GLY A 88 -9.44 -10.73 10.65
N LEU A 89 -8.29 -10.11 10.33
CA LEU A 89 -7.00 -10.36 10.96
C LEU A 89 -6.50 -9.09 11.66
N HIS A 90 -5.79 -9.29 12.77
CA HIS A 90 -5.06 -8.24 13.51
C HIS A 90 -3.58 -8.61 13.72
N ASP A 91 -3.21 -9.87 13.49
CA ASP A 91 -1.84 -10.38 13.52
C ASP A 91 -1.54 -11.10 12.19
N ALA A 92 -0.44 -10.76 11.51
CA ALA A 92 -0.03 -11.45 10.29
C ALA A 92 1.47 -11.33 9.95
N ASN A 93 2.00 -12.41 9.38
CA ASN A 93 3.23 -12.39 8.59
C ASN A 93 2.93 -11.90 7.17
N VAL A 94 3.53 -10.79 6.74
CA VAL A 94 3.19 -10.11 5.48
C VAL A 94 4.37 -10.03 4.51
N ILE A 95 4.11 -10.27 3.23
CA ILE A 95 4.99 -9.89 2.12
C ILE A 95 4.34 -8.71 1.39
N LEU A 96 5.05 -7.58 1.32
CA LEU A 96 4.57 -6.39 0.63
C LEU A 96 4.85 -6.49 -0.87
N ALA A 97 3.84 -6.20 -1.69
CA ALA A 97 4.00 -6.01 -3.14
C ALA A 97 3.64 -4.57 -3.48
N VAL A 98 4.64 -3.73 -3.74
CA VAL A 98 4.47 -2.27 -3.74
C VAL A 98 4.68 -1.67 -5.11
N GLY A 99 3.70 -0.90 -5.58
CA GLY A 99 3.79 -0.10 -6.80
C GLY A 99 4.52 1.23 -6.58
N LEU A 100 5.51 1.51 -7.42
CA LEU A 100 6.18 2.81 -7.51
C LEU A 100 5.99 3.44 -8.89
N PRO A 101 5.68 4.74 -9.01
CA PRO A 101 5.62 5.43 -10.31
C PRO A 101 6.81 5.10 -11.20
N LEU A 102 6.55 4.80 -12.48
CA LEU A 102 7.55 4.27 -13.43
C LEU A 102 8.81 5.13 -13.52
N ALA A 103 8.66 6.46 -13.45
CA ALA A 103 9.77 7.41 -13.49
C ALA A 103 10.81 7.18 -12.38
N TRP A 104 10.42 6.54 -11.28
CA TRP A 104 11.22 6.38 -10.06
C TRP A 104 11.61 4.92 -9.82
N ALA A 105 10.91 3.98 -10.46
CA ALA A 105 11.19 2.55 -10.33
C ALA A 105 12.63 2.18 -10.75
N LYS A 106 13.23 2.90 -11.72
CA LYS A 106 14.62 2.61 -12.14
C LYS A 106 15.69 3.08 -11.16
N SER A 107 15.46 4.16 -10.42
CA SER A 107 16.49 4.80 -9.59
C SER A 107 16.25 4.67 -8.08
N GLN A 108 15.01 4.42 -7.64
CA GLN A 108 14.63 4.46 -6.22
C GLN A 108 14.08 3.14 -5.66
N SER A 109 13.92 2.08 -6.48
CA SER A 109 13.29 0.83 -6.01
C SER A 109 14.05 0.15 -4.87
N SER A 110 15.39 0.12 -4.93
CA SER A 110 16.22 -0.45 -3.85
C SER A 110 16.10 0.34 -2.56
N ASP A 111 16.12 1.66 -2.66
CA ASP A 111 16.11 2.55 -1.50
C ASP A 111 14.72 2.56 -0.86
N PHE A 112 13.66 2.52 -1.66
CA PHE A 112 12.31 2.41 -1.17
C PHE A 112 12.02 1.05 -0.51
N LYS A 113 12.56 -0.05 -1.08
CA LYS A 113 12.51 -1.37 -0.43
C LYS A 113 13.20 -1.32 0.94
N LYS A 114 14.40 -0.74 1.03
CA LYS A 114 15.13 -0.58 2.30
C LYS A 114 14.35 0.29 3.30
N TYR A 115 13.76 1.39 2.83
CA TYR A 115 12.94 2.27 3.65
C TYR A 115 11.72 1.56 4.23
N LEU A 116 10.96 0.79 3.43
CA LEU A 116 9.80 0.06 3.93
C LEU A 116 10.20 -1.07 4.88
N MET A 117 11.35 -1.71 4.63
CA MET A 117 11.90 -2.79 5.43
C MET A 117 12.77 -2.31 6.60
N GLN A 118 12.79 -1.00 6.90
CA GLN A 118 13.59 -0.46 8.01
C GLN A 118 13.13 -0.95 9.40
N SER A 119 11.86 -1.33 9.52
CA SER A 119 11.29 -2.02 10.67
C SER A 119 10.52 -3.22 10.15
N THR A 120 11.01 -4.44 10.42
CA THR A 120 10.32 -5.67 10.02
C THR A 120 9.16 -5.97 10.94
N GLU A 121 9.24 -5.59 12.22
CA GLU A 121 8.15 -5.73 13.17
C GLU A 121 7.40 -4.40 13.31
N LEU A 122 6.09 -4.43 13.06
CA LEU A 122 5.21 -3.26 13.15
C LEU A 122 4.14 -3.54 14.20
N ASN A 123 4.21 -2.82 15.31
CA ASN A 123 3.19 -2.79 16.36
C ASN A 123 2.59 -1.38 16.41
N TYR A 124 1.31 -1.26 16.09
CA TYR A 124 0.64 0.04 15.96
C TYR A 124 -0.86 -0.10 16.15
N ASP A 125 -1.53 1.01 16.46
CA ASP A 125 -3.00 1.06 16.47
C ASP A 125 -3.50 1.82 15.24
N TYR A 126 -4.57 1.33 14.62
CA TYR A 126 -5.27 2.03 13.55
C TYR A 126 -6.74 2.14 13.91
N ARG A 127 -7.26 3.38 13.97
CA ARG A 127 -8.64 3.66 14.42
C ARG A 127 -9.01 2.95 15.74
N LYS A 128 -8.08 3.00 16.71
CA LYS A 128 -8.20 2.37 18.06
C LYS A 128 -8.22 0.83 18.08
N GLU A 129 -7.93 0.17 16.95
CA GLU A 129 -7.71 -1.27 16.91
C GLU A 129 -6.22 -1.56 16.80
N HIS A 130 -5.72 -2.51 17.58
CA HIS A 130 -4.31 -2.88 17.60
C HIS A 130 -3.97 -3.85 16.47
N TYR A 131 -2.84 -3.62 15.78
CA TYR A 131 -2.31 -4.48 14.73
C TYR A 131 -0.86 -4.84 14.99
N HIS A 132 -0.56 -6.12 14.77
CA HIS A 132 0.77 -6.69 14.80
C HIS A 132 1.13 -7.25 13.43
N VAL A 133 2.16 -6.72 12.79
CA VAL A 133 2.58 -7.15 11.45
C VAL A 133 4.07 -7.41 11.41
N HIS A 134 4.43 -8.63 11.03
CA HIS A 134 5.81 -8.98 10.71
C HIS A 134 6.01 -8.97 9.19
N LEU A 135 6.73 -7.98 8.69
CA LEU A 135 7.18 -7.88 7.30
C LEU A 135 8.25 -8.93 7.01
N CYS A 136 7.85 -10.00 6.34
CA CYS A 136 8.72 -11.07 5.87
C CYS A 136 9.52 -10.70 4.61
N GLY A 137 9.15 -9.61 3.93
CA GLY A 137 9.79 -9.14 2.70
C GLY A 137 8.96 -8.09 1.97
N ALA A 138 9.59 -7.41 1.01
CA ALA A 138 8.92 -6.45 0.14
C ALA A 138 9.45 -6.58 -1.29
N GLU A 139 8.56 -6.51 -2.27
CA GLU A 139 8.88 -6.51 -3.69
C GLU A 139 8.31 -5.24 -4.33
N ILE A 140 9.15 -4.56 -5.11
CA ILE A 140 8.84 -3.26 -5.67
C ILE A 140 8.60 -3.41 -7.18
N PHE A 141 7.46 -2.96 -7.64
CA PHE A 141 7.02 -3.06 -9.03
C PHE A 141 6.80 -1.67 -9.62
N PRO A 142 7.15 -1.44 -10.90
CA PRO A 142 6.77 -0.22 -11.59
C PRO A 142 5.24 -0.08 -11.67
N GLN A 143 4.73 1.11 -11.42
CA GLN A 143 3.30 1.42 -11.48
C GLN A 143 2.82 1.22 -12.92
N GLY A 144 1.73 0.47 -13.08
CA GLY A 144 1.25 0.01 -14.39
C GLY A 144 1.69 -1.41 -14.76
N PHE A 145 2.68 -2.01 -14.09
CA PHE A 145 3.11 -3.38 -14.35
C PHE A 145 2.00 -4.41 -14.09
N ALA A 146 1.20 -4.20 -13.04
CA ALA A 146 0.01 -5.01 -12.74
C ALA A 146 -1.02 -5.04 -13.89
N ALA A 147 -1.16 -3.94 -14.64
CA ALA A 147 -2.09 -3.86 -15.76
C ALA A 147 -1.60 -4.63 -16.99
N ILE A 148 -0.30 -4.96 -17.04
CA ILE A 148 0.37 -5.69 -18.13
C ILE A 148 0.22 -7.21 -17.93
N CYS A 149 0.17 -7.70 -16.68
CA CYS A 149 0.14 -9.13 -16.37
C CYS A 149 -1.17 -9.85 -16.77
N ASN A 150 -2.24 -9.13 -17.14
CA ASN A 150 -3.54 -9.72 -17.45
C ASN A 150 -3.65 -10.32 -18.87
N LYS A 151 -2.54 -10.43 -19.63
CA LYS A 151 -2.52 -11.03 -20.96
C LYS A 151 -1.34 -11.98 -21.17
N GLY A 152 -1.36 -13.11 -20.47
CA GLY A 152 -1.00 -14.46 -20.95
C GLY A 152 0.31 -14.73 -21.73
N THR A 153 1.19 -13.77 -21.98
CA THR A 153 2.30 -13.98 -22.91
C THR A 153 3.44 -13.05 -22.55
N MET A 154 4.38 -13.62 -21.80
CA MET A 154 5.71 -13.09 -21.63
C MET A 154 6.46 -13.27 -22.97
N GLN A 155 6.32 -12.31 -23.88
CA GLN A 155 7.24 -12.03 -25.00
C GLN A 155 6.70 -10.81 -25.77
N GLY A 156 7.32 -9.65 -25.61
CA GLY A 156 7.00 -8.46 -26.41
C GLY A 156 6.95 -7.18 -25.59
N ILE A 157 8.05 -6.46 -25.62
CA ILE A 157 8.19 -5.08 -25.16
C ILE A 157 7.17 -4.18 -25.89
N ILE A 158 6.54 -3.25 -25.14
CA ILE A 158 5.71 -2.08 -25.56
C ILE A 158 4.17 -2.30 -25.64
N MET A 159 3.46 -1.76 -24.63
CA MET A 159 2.37 -0.80 -24.87
C MET A 159 2.28 0.17 -23.68
N ASN A 160 2.59 1.43 -23.96
CA ASN A 160 2.94 2.47 -22.98
C ASN A 160 1.71 3.29 -22.52
N CYS A 161 1.82 3.86 -21.31
CA CYS A 161 1.33 5.18 -20.88
C CYS A 161 -0.14 5.53 -20.53
N LEU A 162 -1.17 4.68 -20.61
CA LEU A 162 -2.55 5.21 -20.46
C LEU A 162 -3.17 5.30 -19.05
N MET A 163 -2.47 5.05 -17.94
CA MET A 163 -3.07 5.30 -16.61
C MET A 163 -2.17 5.98 -15.56
N THR A 164 -1.01 6.52 -15.95
CA THR A 164 -0.19 7.37 -15.07
C THR A 164 -0.43 8.87 -15.27
N LEU A 165 -1.07 9.30 -16.37
CA LEU A 165 -1.48 10.69 -16.58
C LEU A 165 -2.92 11.03 -16.12
N TRP A 166 -3.70 10.06 -15.62
CA TRP A 166 -5.11 10.31 -15.26
C TRP A 166 -5.37 10.45 -13.74
N ASN A 167 -4.37 10.25 -12.87
CA ASN A 167 -4.61 10.26 -11.41
C ASN A 167 -4.23 11.57 -10.70
N ASP A 168 -3.47 12.47 -11.33
CA ASP A 168 -3.05 13.73 -10.69
C ASP A 168 -3.95 14.93 -10.99
N THR A 169 -5.07 14.76 -11.70
CA THR A 169 -5.90 15.92 -12.13
C THR A 169 -7.41 15.86 -11.91
N MET A 170 -8.07 14.75 -11.55
CA MET A 170 -9.56 14.76 -11.45
C MET A 170 -10.15 13.98 -10.26
N PRO A 171 -11.07 14.59 -9.48
CA PRO A 171 -11.72 13.94 -8.34
C PRO A 171 -12.82 12.94 -8.77
N ASN A 172 -12.84 11.80 -8.08
CA ASN A 172 -13.95 10.87 -7.79
C ASN A 172 -15.13 10.79 -8.79
N LYS A 173 -15.19 9.68 -9.56
CA LYS A 173 -16.46 9.15 -10.12
C LYS A 173 -16.60 7.67 -9.79
N HIS A 174 -17.78 7.28 -9.31
CA HIS A 174 -18.10 5.99 -8.67
C HIS A 174 -17.70 4.72 -9.46
N GLY A 175 -17.78 4.71 -10.80
CA GLY A 175 -17.42 3.53 -11.60
C GLY A 175 -15.91 3.29 -11.82
N LYS A 176 -15.03 4.23 -11.43
CA LYS A 176 -13.57 4.09 -11.62
C LYS A 176 -12.93 3.24 -10.53
N ILE A 177 -13.39 3.40 -9.29
CA ILE A 177 -12.81 2.73 -8.11
C ILE A 177 -12.96 1.21 -8.26
N GLU A 178 -14.12 0.73 -8.73
CA GLU A 178 -14.39 -0.70 -8.93
C GLU A 178 -13.45 -1.35 -9.94
N LYS A 179 -13.25 -0.74 -11.10
CA LYS A 179 -12.33 -1.25 -12.14
C LYS A 179 -10.87 -1.31 -11.65
N TRP A 180 -10.48 -0.40 -10.77
CA TRP A 180 -9.16 -0.37 -10.14
C TRP A 180 -8.99 -1.40 -9.02
N MET A 181 -9.99 -1.55 -8.14
CA MET A 181 -10.02 -2.59 -7.12
C MET A 181 -9.91 -3.99 -7.77
N ILE A 182 -10.60 -4.20 -8.90
CA ILE A 182 -10.46 -5.42 -9.71
C ILE A 182 -9.01 -5.60 -10.18
N THR A 183 -8.35 -4.54 -10.66
CA THR A 183 -6.95 -4.62 -11.14
C THR A 183 -5.97 -4.94 -10.02
N MET A 184 -6.13 -4.36 -8.82
CA MET A 184 -5.30 -4.71 -7.66
C MET A 184 -5.63 -6.09 -7.08
N SER A 185 -6.89 -6.53 -7.14
CA SER A 185 -7.26 -7.89 -6.78
C SER A 185 -6.62 -8.91 -7.73
N ILE A 186 -6.59 -8.62 -9.03
CA ILE A 186 -5.87 -9.43 -10.03
C ILE A 186 -4.36 -9.40 -9.75
N PHE A 187 -3.80 -8.25 -9.38
CA PHE A 187 -2.39 -8.16 -8.97
C PHE A 187 -2.08 -9.02 -7.75
N ASP A 188 -2.87 -8.95 -6.67
CA ASP A 188 -2.70 -9.82 -5.48
C ASP A 188 -2.80 -11.31 -5.88
N LYS A 189 -3.76 -11.66 -6.74
CA LYS A 189 -3.90 -13.04 -7.27
C LYS A 189 -2.70 -13.49 -8.11
N GLU A 190 -2.18 -12.65 -9.00
CA GLU A 190 -1.02 -12.99 -9.84
C GLU A 190 0.28 -13.03 -9.03
N ILE A 191 0.48 -12.15 -8.05
CA ILE A 191 1.61 -12.25 -7.14
C ILE A 191 1.50 -13.55 -6.32
N ARG A 192 0.31 -13.93 -5.83
CA ARG A 192 0.12 -15.23 -5.19
C ARG A 192 0.48 -16.39 -6.12
N ARG A 193 0.08 -16.34 -7.39
CA ARG A 193 0.43 -17.36 -8.38
C ARG A 193 1.93 -17.47 -8.60
N ILE A 194 2.63 -16.34 -8.74
CA ILE A 194 4.09 -16.29 -8.97
C ILE A 194 4.88 -16.83 -7.77
N TYR A 195 4.45 -16.54 -6.53
CA TYR A 195 5.21 -16.85 -5.33
C TYR A 195 4.77 -18.14 -4.60
N PHE A 196 3.59 -18.70 -4.89
CA PHE A 196 3.05 -19.89 -4.20
C PHE A 196 2.77 -21.11 -5.12
N MET A 197 3.04 -21.06 -6.43
CA MET A 197 3.01 -22.25 -7.32
C MET A 197 4.40 -22.92 -7.47
N LYS A 198 5.12 -23.10 -6.37
CA LYS A 198 6.22 -24.07 -6.28
C LYS A 198 5.92 -25.09 -5.19
#